data_AF-A0A255TIT4-F1
#
_entry.id   AF-A0A255TIT4-F1
#
_cell.length_a   1.000
_cell.length_b   1.000
_cell.length_c   1.000
_cell.angle_alpha   90.00
_cell.angle_beta   90.00
_cell.angle_gamma   90.00
#
_symmetry.space_group_name_H-M   'P 1'
#
loop_
_entity.id
_entity.type
_entity.pdbx_description
1 polymer ?
#
loop_
_entity_poly.entity_id
_entity_poly.type
_entity_poly.pdbx_seq_one_letter_code
_entity_poly.pdbx_strand_id
1 'polypeptide(L)'
;MVKKFAIKQPKPHAAVIGKPQERIVFGFSELRPYSYVNCHNDTSFFISFFERLKKLSSLDWNTVNTSARHSFGFEKMQADSLTAAAKQHVPVGMTSLMVFRASGDNHVFLGYRDNNVFQVIFIEYNFGDVYFHGKK
;
A
#
# COMPACT_ATOMS: atom_id res chain seq x y z
N MET A 1 -17.66 -11.21 35.46
CA MET A 1 -16.25 -11.45 35.09
C MET A 1 -16.04 -10.93 33.66
N VAL A 2 -15.47 -9.73 33.50
CA VAL A 2 -15.29 -9.10 32.19
C VAL A 2 -14.12 -9.78 31.48
N LYS A 3 -14.39 -10.50 30.38
CA LYS A 3 -13.34 -11.07 29.53
C LYS A 3 -12.55 -9.92 28.89
N LYS A 4 -11.32 -9.70 29.37
CA LYS A 4 -10.35 -8.82 28.70
C LYS A 4 -9.95 -9.49 27.38
N PHE A 5 -10.55 -9.05 26.28
CA PHE A 5 -10.07 -9.38 24.95
C PHE A 5 -8.73 -8.66 24.74
N ALA A 6 -7.63 -9.40 24.83
CA ALA A 6 -6.32 -8.89 24.46
C ALA A 6 -6.28 -8.77 22.93
N ILE A 7 -6.38 -7.53 22.43
CA ILE A 7 -6.11 -7.24 21.03
C ILE A 7 -4.63 -7.55 20.80
N LYS A 8 -4.32 -8.66 20.12
CA LYS A 8 -2.96 -8.96 19.67
C LYS A 8 -2.53 -7.82 18.74
N GLN A 9 -1.62 -6.98 19.23
CA GLN A 9 -0.91 -6.02 18.39
C GLN A 9 -0.25 -6.80 17.25
N PRO A 10 -0.37 -6.34 15.99
CA PRO A 10 0.29 -6.96 14.86
C PRO A 10 1.80 -7.09 15.15
N LYS A 11 2.38 -8.25 14.85
CA LYS A 11 3.84 -8.39 14.90
C LYS A 11 4.43 -7.51 13.79
N PRO A 12 5.44 -6.67 14.10
CA PRO A 12 6.07 -5.83 13.09
C PRO A 12 6.67 -6.67 11.97
N HIS A 13 6.63 -6.17 10.73
CA HIS A 13 7.23 -6.84 9.58
C HIS A 13 8.77 -6.89 9.66
N ALA A 14 9.40 -5.93 10.33
CA ALA A 14 10.84 -5.90 10.66
C ALA A 14 11.11 -5.15 11.97
N ALA A 15 12.26 -5.39 12.62
CA ALA A 15 12.55 -4.89 13.97
C ALA A 15 12.56 -3.36 14.09
N VAL A 16 13.17 -2.65 13.12
CA VAL A 16 13.12 -1.19 12.92
C VAL A 16 13.31 -0.96 11.44
N ILE A 17 12.54 -0.06 10.82
CA ILE A 17 12.65 0.21 9.39
C ILE A 17 12.95 1.67 9.07
N GLY A 18 12.52 2.64 9.88
CA GLY A 18 12.76 4.07 9.63
C GLY A 18 13.48 4.77 10.76
N LYS A 19 13.96 5.98 10.49
CA LYS A 19 14.41 6.88 11.55
C LYS A 19 13.19 7.38 12.34
N PRO A 20 13.26 7.49 13.67
CA PRO A 20 12.19 8.10 14.45
C PRO A 20 11.82 9.47 13.89
N GLN A 21 10.52 9.78 13.79
CA GLN A 21 10.00 11.06 13.30
C GLN A 21 10.24 11.36 11.80
N GLU A 22 10.88 10.46 11.05
CA GLU A 22 11.02 10.59 9.59
C GLU A 22 9.71 10.19 8.91
N ARG A 23 8.93 11.21 8.55
CA ARG A 23 7.61 11.05 7.92
C ARG A 23 7.72 10.43 6.53
N ILE A 24 6.67 9.70 6.16
CA ILE A 24 6.54 9.13 4.82
C ILE A 24 6.28 10.24 3.81
N VAL A 25 7.07 10.25 2.75
CA VAL A 25 6.86 11.07 1.55
C VAL A 25 6.37 10.18 0.43
N PHE A 26 5.39 10.63 -0.36
CA PHE A 26 4.90 9.86 -1.52
C PHE A 26 5.53 10.39 -2.80
N GLY A 27 6.24 9.52 -3.52
CA GLY A 27 6.76 9.78 -4.85
C GLY A 27 5.87 9.14 -5.91
N PHE A 28 5.63 9.85 -7.02
CA PHE A 28 4.78 9.42 -8.13
C PHE A 28 5.52 9.36 -9.46
N SER A 29 6.85 9.53 -9.47
CA SER A 29 7.65 9.45 -10.70
C SER A 29 7.61 8.06 -11.34
N GLU A 30 7.35 7.02 -10.54
CA GLU A 30 7.22 5.63 -10.99
C GLU A 30 5.76 5.21 -11.25
N LEU A 31 4.78 6.12 -11.10
CA LEU A 31 3.37 5.77 -11.24
C LEU A 31 3.08 5.31 -12.68
N ARG A 32 2.48 4.13 -12.81
CA ARG A 32 2.17 3.50 -14.09
C ARG A 32 0.70 3.73 -14.47
N PRO A 33 0.40 4.23 -15.68
CA PRO A 33 -0.96 4.45 -16.15
C PRO A 33 -1.64 3.12 -16.55
N TYR A 34 -1.86 2.24 -15.57
CA TYR A 34 -2.31 0.86 -15.81
C TYR A 34 -3.75 0.59 -15.31
N SER A 35 -4.02 0.73 -14.01
CA SER A 35 -5.36 0.44 -13.46
C SER A 35 -6.19 1.71 -13.25
N TYR A 36 -5.59 2.78 -12.72
CA TYR A 36 -6.33 4.01 -12.41
C TYR A 36 -6.79 4.82 -13.63
N VAL A 37 -6.36 4.50 -14.85
CA VAL A 37 -6.67 5.34 -16.02
C VAL A 37 -8.09 5.15 -16.57
N ASN A 38 -8.74 4.03 -16.22
CA ASN A 38 -10.09 3.69 -16.69
C ASN A 38 -11.19 4.16 -15.73
N CYS A 39 -10.85 4.94 -14.70
CA CYS A 39 -11.72 5.35 -13.58
C CYS A 39 -12.72 6.47 -13.91
N HIS A 40 -13.38 6.40 -15.07
CA HIS A 40 -14.19 7.50 -15.57
C HIS A 40 -15.23 7.99 -14.54
N ASN A 41 -15.09 9.25 -14.12
CA ASN A 41 -16.01 9.99 -13.24
C ASN A 41 -16.14 9.49 -11.78
N ASP A 42 -15.21 8.68 -11.27
CA ASP A 42 -15.22 8.30 -9.85
C ASP A 42 -14.38 9.23 -8.96
N THR A 43 -14.88 10.45 -8.80
CA THR A 43 -14.27 11.46 -7.95
C THR A 43 -14.18 11.01 -6.48
N SER A 44 -15.11 10.16 -6.04
CA SER A 44 -15.22 9.73 -4.64
C SER A 44 -14.05 8.86 -4.20
N PHE A 45 -13.58 7.97 -5.09
CA PHE A 45 -12.40 7.16 -4.88
C PHE A 45 -11.16 8.03 -4.69
N PHE A 46 -10.90 9.00 -5.58
CA PHE A 46 -9.71 9.83 -5.50
C PHE A 46 -9.71 10.77 -4.28
N ILE A 47 -10.85 11.33 -3.90
CA ILE A 47 -10.96 12.10 -2.65
C ILE A 47 -10.57 11.21 -1.47
N SER A 48 -11.10 9.99 -1.41
CA SER A 48 -10.78 9.03 -0.36
C SER A 48 -9.29 8.63 -0.37
N PHE A 49 -8.70 8.48 -1.55
CA PHE A 49 -7.29 8.19 -1.72
C PHE A 49 -6.39 9.35 -1.26
N PHE A 50 -6.73 10.59 -1.57
CA PHE A 50 -5.97 11.75 -1.08
C PHE A 50 -6.04 11.88 0.44
N GLU A 51 -7.21 11.69 1.05
CA GLU A 51 -7.36 11.67 2.51
C GLU A 51 -6.56 10.52 3.14
N ARG A 52 -6.46 9.38 2.45
CA ARG A 52 -5.63 8.25 2.86
C ARG A 52 -4.14 8.60 2.83
N LEU A 53 -3.65 9.20 1.74
CA LEU A 53 -2.26 9.64 1.60
C LEU A 53 -1.89 10.69 2.66
N LYS A 54 -2.76 11.66 2.92
CA LYS A 54 -2.60 12.69 3.96
C LYS A 54 -2.45 12.08 5.36
N LYS A 55 -3.24 11.05 5.68
CA LYS A 55 -3.12 10.35 6.96
C LYS A 55 -1.80 9.60 7.04
N LEU A 56 -1.44 8.84 6.01
CA LEU A 56 -0.18 8.09 5.99
C LEU A 56 1.07 9.00 6.03
N SER A 57 1.04 10.16 5.39
CA SER A 57 2.17 11.11 5.38
C SER A 57 2.39 11.82 6.73
N SER A 58 1.43 11.73 7.65
CA SER A 58 1.58 12.19 9.03
C SER A 58 2.27 11.16 9.95
N LEU A 59 2.47 9.94 9.48
CA LEU A 59 3.09 8.83 10.21
C LEU A 59 4.56 8.64 9.80
N ASP A 60 5.33 8.01 10.68
CA ASP A 60 6.66 7.48 10.35
C ASP A 60 6.60 6.00 9.96
N TRP A 61 7.68 5.53 9.37
CA TRP A 61 7.79 4.14 8.89
C TRP A 61 7.70 3.10 10.01
N ASN A 62 8.16 3.42 11.22
CA ASN A 62 8.08 2.47 12.34
C ASN A 62 6.62 2.27 12.79
N THR A 63 5.86 3.36 12.87
CA THR A 63 4.43 3.35 13.19
C THR A 63 3.64 2.55 12.16
N VAL A 64 3.92 2.77 10.88
CA VAL A 64 3.29 2.04 9.78
C VAL A 64 3.65 0.55 9.80
N ASN A 65 4.91 0.20 10.08
CA ASN A 65 5.38 -1.19 10.16
C ASN A 65 4.76 -2.01 11.30
N THR A 66 4.33 -1.35 12.39
CA THR A 66 3.61 -1.99 13.51
C THR A 66 2.09 -1.92 13.38
N SER A 67 1.57 -1.16 12.43
CA SER A 67 0.13 -0.99 12.22
C SER A 67 -0.49 -2.20 11.52
N ALA A 68 -1.79 -2.42 11.73
CA ALA A 68 -2.52 -3.49 11.04
C ALA A 68 -2.66 -3.18 9.55
N ARG A 69 -2.56 -4.22 8.69
CA ARG A 69 -2.67 -4.11 7.22
C ARG A 69 -3.94 -3.43 6.69
N HIS A 70 -5.06 -3.57 7.42
CA HIS A 70 -6.33 -2.92 7.09
C HIS A 70 -6.50 -1.53 7.70
N SER A 71 -5.60 -1.16 8.61
CA SER A 71 -5.49 0.20 9.16
C SER A 71 -4.41 0.94 8.37
N PHE A 72 -3.31 1.38 8.98
CA PHE A 72 -2.22 2.10 8.31
C PHE A 72 -1.02 1.24 7.94
N GLY A 73 -1.07 -0.07 8.23
CA GLY A 73 0.00 -1.00 7.88
C GLY A 73 0.04 -1.34 6.40
N PHE A 74 1.06 -2.10 6.04
CA PHE A 74 1.23 -2.65 4.69
C PHE A 74 1.43 -4.17 4.75
N GLU A 75 1.28 -4.80 3.60
CA GLU A 75 1.69 -6.18 3.37
C GLU A 75 2.86 -6.20 2.39
N LYS A 76 3.74 -7.19 2.52
CA LYS A 76 4.78 -7.45 1.51
C LYS A 76 4.24 -8.48 0.50
N MET A 77 4.29 -8.15 -0.77
CA MET A 77 3.83 -8.99 -1.87
C MET A 77 4.99 -9.31 -2.80
N GLN A 78 5.11 -10.57 -3.22
CA GLN A 78 6.07 -10.93 -4.27
C GLN A 78 5.59 -10.38 -5.61
N ALA A 79 6.50 -9.84 -6.42
CA ALA A 79 6.18 -9.39 -7.78
C ALA A 79 5.55 -10.54 -8.60
N ASP A 80 5.88 -11.79 -8.26
CA ASP A 80 5.30 -12.96 -8.90
C ASP A 80 3.81 -13.20 -8.64
N SER A 81 3.25 -12.59 -7.59
CA SER A 81 1.82 -12.64 -7.27
C SER A 81 0.99 -11.69 -8.12
N LEU A 82 1.61 -10.75 -8.83
CA LEU A 82 0.91 -9.80 -9.71
C LEU A 82 0.34 -10.50 -10.95
N THR A 83 -0.66 -9.87 -11.58
CA THR A 83 -1.13 -10.30 -12.91
C THR A 83 -0.01 -10.21 -13.94
N ALA A 84 -0.07 -11.04 -14.99
CA ALA A 84 0.97 -11.06 -16.03
C ALA A 84 1.16 -9.68 -16.68
N ALA A 85 0.08 -8.94 -16.88
CA ALA A 85 0.13 -7.58 -17.42
C ALA A 85 0.72 -6.58 -16.41
N ALA A 86 0.32 -6.63 -15.13
CA ALA A 86 0.91 -5.76 -14.11
C ALA A 86 2.43 -5.99 -13.92
N LYS A 87 2.91 -7.25 -14.05
CA LYS A 87 4.35 -7.57 -13.95
C LYS A 87 5.21 -6.78 -14.95
N GLN A 88 4.69 -6.46 -16.14
CA GLN A 88 5.42 -5.72 -17.17
C GLN A 88 5.72 -4.27 -16.78
N HIS A 89 5.02 -3.75 -15.76
CA HIS A 89 5.12 -2.37 -15.30
C HIS A 89 5.98 -2.22 -14.03
N VAL A 90 6.40 -3.34 -13.42
CA VAL A 90 7.29 -3.36 -12.25
C VAL A 90 8.72 -3.00 -12.68
N PRO A 91 9.44 -2.15 -11.92
CA PRO A 91 10.85 -1.86 -12.18
C PRO A 91 11.72 -3.13 -12.28
N VAL A 92 12.65 -3.14 -13.23
CA VAL A 92 13.54 -4.28 -13.49
C VAL A 92 14.32 -4.66 -12.22
N GLY A 93 14.35 -5.95 -11.91
CA GLY A 93 15.08 -6.50 -10.75
C GLY A 93 14.31 -6.45 -9.42
N MET A 94 13.12 -5.86 -9.39
CA MET A 94 12.31 -5.82 -8.17
C MET A 94 11.54 -7.12 -7.94
N THR A 95 11.81 -7.78 -6.81
CA THR A 95 11.20 -9.08 -6.47
C THR A 95 9.97 -8.96 -5.57
N SER A 96 9.78 -7.81 -4.91
CA SER A 96 8.65 -7.60 -4.00
C SER A 96 8.22 -6.14 -3.91
N LEU A 97 6.93 -5.93 -3.67
CA LEU A 97 6.29 -4.64 -3.45
C LEU A 97 5.67 -4.58 -2.05
N MET A 98 5.46 -3.36 -1.57
CA MET A 98 4.63 -3.08 -0.40
C MET A 98 3.23 -2.68 -0.87
N VAL A 99 2.22 -3.19 -0.17
CA VAL A 99 0.80 -3.02 -0.50
C VAL A 99 0.11 -2.28 0.63
N PHE A 100 -0.48 -1.13 0.32
CA PHE A 100 -1.30 -0.36 1.24
C PHE A 100 -2.74 -0.30 0.76
N ARG A 101 -3.70 -0.17 1.69
CA ARG A 101 -5.07 0.21 1.33
C ARG A 101 -5.11 1.62 0.76
N ALA A 102 -5.72 1.78 -0.42
CA ALA A 102 -5.94 3.07 -1.07
C ALA A 102 -7.12 3.82 -0.45
N SER A 103 -8.11 3.10 0.07
CA SER A 103 -9.27 3.70 0.71
C SER A 103 -9.70 2.89 1.95
N GLY A 104 -10.90 3.16 2.48
CA GLY A 104 -11.52 2.34 3.53
C GLY A 104 -12.05 0.98 3.06
N ASP A 105 -11.97 0.69 1.76
CA ASP A 105 -12.38 -0.55 1.13
C ASP A 105 -11.20 -1.46 0.73
N ASN A 106 -11.42 -2.38 -0.20
CA ASN A 106 -10.43 -3.35 -0.64
C ASN A 106 -9.44 -2.82 -1.69
N HIS A 107 -9.62 -1.61 -2.21
CA HIS A 107 -8.68 -1.05 -3.18
C HIS A 107 -7.31 -0.81 -2.52
N VAL A 108 -6.27 -0.97 -3.31
CA VAL A 108 -4.90 -0.85 -2.85
C VAL A 108 -4.07 0.04 -3.74
N PHE A 109 -2.94 0.48 -3.20
CA PHE A 109 -1.86 1.04 -3.99
C PHE A 109 -0.56 0.34 -3.60
N LEU A 110 0.29 0.13 -4.60
CA LEU A 110 1.51 -0.65 -4.47
C LEU A 110 2.71 0.18 -4.90
N GLY A 111 3.84 -0.14 -4.30
CA GLY A 111 5.07 0.58 -4.54
C GLY A 111 6.22 -0.05 -3.78
N TYR A 112 7.32 0.69 -3.73
CA TYR A 112 8.49 0.32 -2.96
C TYR A 112 8.96 1.50 -2.14
N ARG A 113 9.75 1.18 -1.12
CA ARG A 113 10.36 2.19 -0.26
C ARG A 113 11.78 2.47 -0.73
N ASP A 114 12.06 3.74 -0.93
CA ASP A 114 13.38 4.31 -1.12
C ASP A 114 13.61 5.34 -0.01
N ASN A 115 14.38 4.97 1.02
CA ASN A 115 14.58 5.77 2.22
C ASN A 115 13.25 6.18 2.88
N ASN A 116 12.94 7.47 2.97
CA ASN A 116 11.68 7.96 3.51
C ASN A 116 10.56 8.08 2.46
N VAL A 117 10.89 7.91 1.19
CA VAL A 117 9.96 8.02 0.07
C VAL A 117 9.33 6.66 -0.21
N PHE A 118 8.01 6.62 -0.27
CA PHE A 118 7.26 5.53 -0.88
C PHE A 118 6.99 5.88 -2.34
N GLN A 119 7.68 5.19 -3.25
CA GLN A 119 7.48 5.34 -4.69
C GLN A 119 6.28 4.50 -5.12
N VAL A 120 5.19 5.17 -5.45
CA VAL A 120 3.95 4.55 -5.91
C VAL A 120 4.13 4.09 -7.36
N ILE A 121 3.87 2.80 -7.61
CA ILE A 121 3.90 2.20 -8.96
C ILE A 121 2.46 1.98 -9.46
N PHE A 122 1.59 1.45 -8.60
CA PHE A 122 0.21 1.13 -8.96
C PHE A 122 -0.77 1.78 -8.00
N ILE A 123 -1.87 2.29 -8.55
CA ILE A 123 -3.10 2.57 -7.84
C ILE A 123 -4.13 1.64 -8.46
N GLU A 124 -4.55 0.61 -7.72
CA GLU A 124 -5.53 -0.35 -8.20
C GLU A 124 -6.92 0.26 -8.06
N TYR A 125 -7.47 0.69 -9.19
CA TYR A 125 -8.82 1.23 -9.25
C TYR A 125 -9.84 0.13 -9.55
N ASN A 126 -9.60 -0.74 -10.53
CA ASN A 126 -10.45 -1.92 -10.67
C ASN A 126 -9.85 -3.08 -9.88
N PHE A 127 -10.68 -3.65 -9.01
CA PHE A 127 -10.30 -4.77 -8.17
C PHE A 127 -9.83 -5.98 -9.01
N GLY A 128 -8.57 -6.38 -8.83
CA GLY A 128 -7.99 -7.53 -9.53
C GLY A 128 -7.11 -7.19 -10.72
N ASP A 129 -7.04 -5.92 -11.15
CA ASP A 129 -6.17 -5.50 -12.26
C ASP A 129 -4.68 -5.76 -11.95
N VAL A 130 -4.28 -5.48 -10.70
CA VAL A 130 -2.87 -5.52 -10.28
C VAL A 130 -2.50 -6.89 -9.74
N TYR A 131 -3.32 -7.48 -8.87
CA TYR A 131 -3.14 -8.85 -8.39
C TYR A 131 -4.45 -9.49 -7.95
N PHE A 132 -4.45 -10.82 -7.85
CA PHE A 132 -5.63 -11.55 -7.39
C PHE A 132 -5.76 -11.52 -5.86
N HIS A 133 -6.84 -10.92 -5.35
CA HIS A 133 -7.15 -10.83 -3.91
C HIS A 133 -7.73 -12.13 -3.29
N GLY A 134 -7.78 -13.24 -4.06
CA GLY A 134 -8.21 -14.60 -3.68
C GLY A 134 -9.62 -14.97 -4.19
N LYS A 135 -10.03 -16.24 -4.39
CA LYS A 135 -9.37 -17.39 -5.04
C LYS A 135 -9.87 -17.44 -6.51
N LYS A 136 -9.10 -18.08 -7.39
CA LYS A 136 -9.61 -18.57 -8.69
C LYS A 136 -10.83 -19.48 -8.49
#